data_AF-A0A0N5BEH4-F1
#
_entry.id   AF-A0A0N5BEH4-F1
#
_cell.length_a   1.000
_cell.length_b   1.000
_cell.length_c   1.000
_cell.angle_alpha   90.00
_cell.angle_beta   90.00
_cell.angle_gamma   90.00
#
_symmetry.space_group_name_H-M   'P 1'
#
loop_
_entity.id
_entity.type
_entity.pdbx_description
1 polymer ?
#
loop_
_entity_poly.entity_id
_entity_poly.type
_entity_poly.pdbx_seq_one_letter_code
_entity_poly.pdbx_strand_id
1 'polypeptide(L)'
;MITLAQQLYAGLDNPEVFEYIVKSRRILSRPQGCADFLYNSMKHCWRYNPSDRPSFFQFLMRFEPYRTEVFKQQSFVLINYEKLKNEYRMDCDFDLTNDDEEK
;
A
#
# COMPACT_ATOMS: atom_id res chain seq x y z
N MET A 1 -11.93 4.74 6.12
CA MET A 1 -10.99 3.97 6.97
C MET A 1 -11.64 2.65 7.32
N ILE A 2 -10.90 1.53 7.33
CA ILE A 2 -11.48 0.16 7.40
C ILE A 2 -11.92 -0.25 8.80
N THR A 3 -11.02 -0.21 9.79
CA THR A 3 -11.30 -0.66 11.17
C THR A 3 -11.81 0.45 12.09
N LEU A 4 -12.18 1.62 11.53
CA LEU A 4 -12.64 2.77 12.30
C LEU A 4 -11.73 3.14 13.49
N ALA A 5 -10.41 3.10 13.27
CA ALA A 5 -9.38 3.39 14.27
C ALA A 5 -9.33 2.41 15.46
N GLN A 6 -9.74 1.16 15.25
CA GLN A 6 -9.44 0.09 16.21
C GLN A 6 -7.93 -0.04 16.47
N GLN A 7 -7.58 -0.36 17.71
CA GLN A 7 -6.21 -0.61 18.14
C GLN A 7 -5.52 -1.67 17.27
N LEU A 8 -4.34 -1.33 16.74
CA LEU A 8 -3.50 -2.26 16.00
C LEU A 8 -2.84 -3.26 16.96
N TYR A 9 -2.64 -4.50 16.49
CA TYR A 9 -2.01 -5.58 17.28
C TYR A 9 -2.69 -5.81 18.64
N ALA A 10 -4.04 -5.73 18.66
CA ALA A 10 -4.81 -5.87 19.89
C ALA A 10 -4.52 -7.20 20.59
N GLY A 11 -4.22 -7.12 21.89
CA GLY A 11 -3.85 -8.29 22.71
C GLY A 11 -2.35 -8.60 22.76
N LEU A 12 -1.50 -7.80 22.09
CA LEU A 12 -0.04 -7.88 22.20
C LEU A 12 0.51 -6.66 22.95
N ASP A 13 1.49 -6.89 23.81
CA ASP A 13 2.29 -5.84 24.44
C ASP A 13 3.34 -5.28 23.48
N ASN A 14 3.86 -4.08 23.75
CA ASN A 14 4.82 -3.39 22.88
C ASN A 14 6.04 -4.25 22.46
N PRO A 15 6.69 -5.02 23.35
CA PRO A 15 7.78 -5.91 22.95
C PRO A 15 7.31 -7.07 22.05
N GLU A 16 6.10 -7.59 22.28
CA GLU A 16 5.51 -8.66 21.49
C GLU A 16 5.14 -8.18 20.07
N VAL A 17 4.75 -6.91 19.92
CA VAL A 17 4.55 -6.28 18.61
C VAL A 17 5.85 -6.27 17.80
N PHE A 18 6.99 -5.97 18.44
CA PHE A 18 8.29 -6.04 17.76
C PHE A 18 8.61 -7.49 17.33
N GLU A 19 8.37 -8.47 18.20
CA GLU A 19 8.55 -9.88 17.88
C GLU A 19 7.69 -10.31 16.69
N TYR A 20 6.43 -9.90 16.68
CA TYR A 20 5.46 -10.22 15.64
C TYR A 20 5.88 -9.68 14.28
N ILE A 21 6.22 -8.39 14.20
CA ILE A 21 6.56 -7.72 12.94
C ILE A 21 7.97 -8.07 12.50
N VAL A 22 8.95 -7.92 13.39
CA VAL A 22 10.36 -7.99 13.03
C VAL A 22 10.83 -9.44 13.06
N LYS A 23 10.68 -10.18 14.15
CA LYS A 23 11.25 -11.54 14.19
C LYS A 23 10.43 -12.55 13.40
N SER A 24 9.11 -12.52 13.55
CA SER A 24 8.21 -13.47 12.92
C SER A 24 7.77 -13.07 11.50
N ARG A 25 8.13 -11.87 11.04
CA ARG A 25 7.78 -11.31 9.72
C ARG A 25 6.27 -11.34 9.44
N ARG A 26 5.44 -11.26 10.47
CA ARG A 26 3.99 -11.33 10.33
C ARG A 26 3.40 -9.95 10.03
N ILE A 27 2.35 -9.95 9.23
CA ILE A 27 1.53 -8.77 8.93
C ILE A 27 0.17 -8.86 9.63
N LEU A 28 -0.58 -7.77 9.64
CA LEU A 28 -1.94 -7.75 10.19
C LEU A 28 -2.88 -8.61 9.33
N SER A 29 -3.77 -9.35 9.98
CA SER A 29 -4.82 -10.10 9.31
C SER A 29 -5.82 -9.17 8.62
N ARG A 30 -6.45 -9.65 7.55
CA ARG A 30 -7.50 -8.91 6.84
C ARG A 30 -8.65 -8.53 7.79
N PRO A 31 -8.99 -7.24 7.91
CA PRO A 31 -10.15 -6.83 8.67
C PRO A 31 -11.46 -7.33 8.07
N GLN A 32 -12.47 -7.55 8.92
CA GLN A 32 -13.81 -7.94 8.46
C GLN A 32 -14.39 -6.91 7.50
N GLY A 33 -14.94 -7.36 6.37
CA GLY A 33 -15.54 -6.49 5.35
C GLY A 33 -14.55 -5.66 4.54
N CYS A 34 -13.23 -5.85 4.70
CA CYS A 34 -12.24 -5.16 3.89
C CYS A 34 -12.23 -5.73 2.46
N ALA A 35 -12.32 -4.90 1.42
CA ALA A 35 -12.21 -5.33 0.03
C ALA A 35 -10.81 -5.93 -0.26
N ASP A 36 -10.76 -6.99 -1.06
CA ASP A 36 -9.51 -7.68 -1.42
C ASP A 36 -8.46 -6.73 -2.00
N PHE A 37 -8.87 -5.87 -2.93
CA PHE A 37 -8.00 -4.86 -3.52
C PHE A 37 -7.31 -3.96 -2.48
N LEU A 38 -8.05 -3.53 -1.44
CA LEU A 38 -7.51 -2.67 -0.38
C LEU A 38 -6.56 -3.46 0.52
N TYR A 39 -6.92 -4.69 0.88
CA TYR A 39 -6.05 -5.54 1.68
C TYR A 39 -4.76 -5.91 0.95
N ASN A 40 -4.84 -6.26 -0.34
CA ASN A 40 -3.66 -6.52 -1.17
C ASN A 40 -2.79 -5.28 -1.28
N SER A 41 -3.38 -4.09 -1.42
CA SER A 41 -2.62 -2.82 -1.40
C SER A 41 -1.92 -2.59 -0.05
N MET A 42 -2.55 -2.95 1.07
CA MET A 42 -1.91 -2.92 2.40
C MET A 42 -0.74 -3.92 2.50
N LYS A 43 -0.90 -5.16 2.00
CA LYS A 43 0.18 -6.16 1.95
C LYS A 43 1.42 -5.64 1.24
N HIS A 44 1.25 -4.95 0.11
CA HIS A 44 2.36 -4.33 -0.63
C HIS A 44 3.08 -3.27 0.21
N CYS A 45 2.35 -2.45 0.96
CA CYS A 45 2.93 -1.46 1.88
C CYS A 45 3.64 -2.10 3.08
N TRP A 46 3.24 -3.30 3.49
CA TRP A 46 3.80 -4.04 4.62
C TRP A 46 4.91 -5.02 4.26
N ARG A 47 5.40 -5.01 3.01
CA ARG A 47 6.54 -5.84 2.61
C ARG A 47 7.76 -5.53 3.49
N TYR A 48 8.47 -6.59 3.88
CA TYR A 48 9.56 -6.48 4.83
C TYR A 48 10.69 -5.60 4.28
N ASN A 49 11.19 -5.93 3.07
CA ASN A 49 12.22 -5.14 2.43
C ASN A 49 11.64 -3.79 1.98
N PRO A 50 12.26 -2.66 2.35
CA PRO A 50 11.80 -1.34 1.93
C PRO A 50 11.75 -1.16 0.41
N SER A 51 12.69 -1.76 -0.33
CA SER A 51 12.77 -1.66 -1.79
C SER A 51 11.62 -2.35 -2.52
N ASP A 52 10.95 -3.30 -1.87
CA ASP A 52 9.82 -4.02 -2.47
C ASP A 52 8.49 -3.26 -2.29
N ARG A 53 8.49 -2.19 -1.48
CA ARG A 53 7.29 -1.40 -1.18
C ARG A 53 7.00 -0.43 -2.32
N PRO A 54 5.73 -0.22 -2.67
CA PRO A 54 5.38 0.74 -3.71
C PRO A 54 5.71 2.16 -3.26
N SER A 55 6.22 2.96 -4.19
CA SER A 55 6.28 4.40 -4.01
C SER A 55 4.86 4.98 -3.94
N PHE A 56 4.70 6.19 -3.39
CA PHE A 56 3.42 6.88 -3.41
C PHE A 56 2.86 7.04 -4.83
N PHE A 57 3.73 7.23 -5.83
CA PHE A 57 3.32 7.29 -7.23
C PHE A 57 2.73 5.95 -7.70
N GLN A 58 3.44 4.84 -7.49
CA GLN A 58 2.97 3.50 -7.85
C GLN A 58 1.66 3.16 -7.13
N PHE A 59 1.56 3.50 -5.84
CA PHE A 59 0.33 3.35 -5.07
C PHE A 59 -0.82 4.15 -5.68
N LEU A 60 -0.61 5.42 -6.05
CA LEU A 60 -1.64 6.25 -6.69
C LEU A 60 -2.09 5.71 -8.05
N MET A 61 -1.19 5.09 -8.82
CA MET A 61 -1.54 4.46 -10.11
C MET A 61 -2.43 3.24 -9.91
N ARG A 62 -2.15 2.41 -8.91
CA ARG A 62 -3.00 1.24 -8.59
C ARG A 62 -4.44 1.63 -8.27
N PHE A 63 -4.67 2.82 -7.72
CA PHE A 63 -5.99 3.33 -7.36
C PHE A 63 -6.68 4.10 -8.48
N GLU A 64 -6.14 4.11 -9.71
CA GLU A 64 -6.68 4.89 -10.83
C GLU A 64 -8.20 4.75 -11.02
N PRO A 65 -8.78 3.53 -11.02
CA PRO A 65 -10.21 3.34 -11.27
C PRO A 65 -11.12 3.99 -10.22
N TYR A 66 -10.58 4.32 -9.03
CA TYR A 66 -11.32 4.88 -7.91
C TYR A 66 -11.13 6.40 -7.76
N ARG A 67 -10.37 7.05 -8.65
CA ARG A 67 -10.09 8.49 -8.58
C ARG A 67 -11.23 9.31 -9.19
N THR A 68 -11.66 10.35 -8.48
CA THR A 68 -12.61 11.34 -9.03
C THR A 68 -11.91 12.32 -9.96
N GLU A 69 -12.65 12.94 -10.87
CA GLU A 69 -12.12 13.99 -11.75
C GLU A 69 -11.60 15.21 -10.96
N VAL A 70 -12.29 15.57 -9.88
CA VAL A 70 -11.83 16.64 -8.96
C VAL A 70 -10.45 16.32 -8.39
N PHE A 71 -10.22 15.06 -7.97
CA PHE A 71 -8.92 14.64 -7.48
C PHE A 71 -7.85 14.74 -8.56
N LYS A 72 -8.15 14.34 -9.80
CA LYS A 72 -7.19 14.43 -10.93
C LYS A 72 -6.73 15.87 -11.17
N GLN A 73 -7.64 16.84 -11.04
CA GLN A 73 -7.35 18.28 -11.24
C GLN A 73 -6.59 18.94 -10.09
N GLN A 74 -6.64 18.36 -8.89
CA GLN A 74 -6.02 18.93 -7.68
C GLN A 74 -4.80 18.14 -7.20
N SER A 75 -4.58 16.95 -7.74
CA SER A 75 -3.48 16.08 -7.33
C SER A 75 -2.14 16.63 -7.81
N PHE A 76 -1.29 17.01 -6.85
CA PHE A 76 0.10 17.42 -7.11
C PHE A 76 0.85 16.42 -7.99
N VAL A 77 0.67 15.13 -7.75
CA VAL A 77 1.39 14.07 -8.45
C VAL A 77 0.92 13.92 -9.90
N LEU A 78 -0.38 14.03 -10.16
CA LEU A 78 -0.93 13.87 -11.51
C LEU A 78 -0.68 15.10 -12.38
N ILE A 79 -0.81 16.30 -11.81
CA ILE A 79 -0.56 17.56 -12.51
C ILE A 79 0.91 17.67 -12.93
N ASN A 80 1.82 17.24 -12.07
CA ASN A 80 3.26 17.32 -12.33
C ASN A 80 3.84 16.03 -12.93
N TYR A 81 3.01 15.08 -13.39
CA TYR A 81 3.46 13.75 -13.79
C TYR A 81 4.58 13.78 -14.83
N GLU A 82 4.39 14.50 -15.93
CA GLU A 82 5.40 14.60 -17.00
C GLU A 82 6.71 15.22 -16.51
N LYS A 83 6.64 16.19 -15.59
CA LYS A 83 7.83 16.79 -14.99
C LYS A 83 8.55 15.78 -14.09
N LEU A 84 7.81 15.10 -13.22
CA LEU A 84 8.34 14.12 -12.26
C LEU A 84 8.92 12.88 -12.95
N LYS A 85 8.28 12.42 -14.04
CA LYS A 85 8.74 11.28 -14.84
C LYS A 85 10.13 11.53 -15.42
N ASN A 86 10.36 12.73 -15.96
CA ASN A 86 11.62 13.11 -16.56
C ASN A 86 12.72 13.36 -15.51
N GLU A 87 12.38 13.96 -14.37
CA GLU A 87 13.34 14.32 -13.31
C GLU A 87 13.80 13.11 -12.48
N TYR A 88 12.90 12.14 -12.22
CA TYR A 88 13.17 11.01 -11.31
C TYR A 88 13.33 9.65 -12.01
N ARG A 89 13.27 9.58 -13.35
CA ARG A 89 13.29 8.31 -14.12
C ARG A 89 12.39 7.24 -13.50
N MET A 90 11.13 7.60 -13.27
CA MET A 90 10.18 6.69 -12.64
C MET A 90 9.70 5.65 -13.65
N ASP A 91 10.30 4.47 -13.62
CA ASP A 91 9.82 3.32 -14.38
C ASP A 91 8.47 2.86 -13.82
N CYS A 92 7.47 2.86 -14.70
CA CYS A 92 6.08 2.53 -14.38
C CYS A 92 5.78 1.02 -14.42
N ASP A 93 6.81 0.17 -14.52
CA ASP A 93 6.65 -1.28 -14.50
C ASP A 93 6.37 -1.76 -13.08
N PHE A 94 5.19 -1.39 -12.59
CA PHE A 94 4.55 -2.04 -11.46
C PHE A 94 3.79 -3.23 -12.01
N ASP A 95 4.32 -4.42 -11.77
CA ASP A 95 3.70 -5.67 -12.19
C ASP A 95 2.35 -5.86 -11.48
N LEU A 96 1.27 -5.54 -12.19
CA LEU A 96 -0.11 -5.61 -11.69
C LEU A 96 -0.61 -7.04 -11.52
N THR A 97 0.18 -8.06 -11.89
CA THR A 97 -0.27 -9.46 -12.00
C THR A 97 -0.02 -10.31 -10.75
N ASN A 98 0.74 -9.84 -9.76
CA ASN A 98 1.07 -10.65 -8.57
C ASN A 98 -0.03 -10.66 -7.50
N ASP A 99 -1.31 -10.64 -7.91
CA ASP A 99 -2.44 -10.86 -6.99
C ASP A 99 -2.71 -12.37 -6.76
N ASP A 100 -2.10 -13.26 -7.56
CA ASP A 100 -2.17 -14.72 -7.45
C ASP A 100 -0.79 -15.35 -7.17
N GLU A 101 -0.38 -15.47 -5.90
CA GLU A 101 0.46 -16.58 -5.39
C GLU A 101 0.88 -16.29 -3.93
N GLU A 102 0.07 -16.77 -2.99
CA GLU A 102 0.60 -17.46 -1.80
C GLU A 102 -0.55 -18.28 -1.21
N LYS A 103 -0.44 -19.59 -1.37
CA LYS A 103 -1.35 -20.61 -0.82
C LYS A 103 -0.94 -20.94 0.60
#